data_AF-A0A7Y5UGV6-F1
#
_entry.id   AF-A0A7Y5UGV6-F1
#
_cell.length_a   1.000
_cell.length_b   1.000
_cell.length_c   1.000
_cell.angle_alpha   90.00
_cell.angle_beta   90.00
_cell.angle_gamma   90.00
#
_symmetry.space_group_name_H-M   'P 1'
#
loop_
_entity.id
_entity.type
_entity.pdbx_description
1 polymer ?
#
loop_
_entity_poly.entity_id
_entity_poly.type
_entity_poly.pdbx_seq_one_letter_code
_entity_poly.pdbx_strand_id
1 'polypeptide(L)' 'MPDDYDPLTDVRADRFRALVAELMPKIRRVSPELSDAQIVAAAELMARYRLADETLGKNAL' A
#
# COMPACT_ATOMS: atom_id res chain seq x y z
N MET A 1 -26.33 -16.69 -6.99
CA MET A 1 -24.97 -16.17 -6.80
C MET A 1 -25.10 -14.98 -5.87
N PRO A 2 -24.70 -15.04 -4.60
CA PRO A 2 -24.55 -13.82 -3.84
C PRO A 2 -23.33 -13.09 -4.41
N ASP A 3 -23.56 -11.87 -4.88
CA ASP A 3 -22.50 -10.92 -5.18
C ASP A 3 -21.83 -10.59 -3.85
N ASP A 4 -20.72 -11.27 -3.54
CA ASP A 4 -19.81 -10.89 -2.45
C ASP A 4 -18.99 -9.65 -2.88
N TYR A 5 -19.66 -8.68 -3.51
CA TYR A 5 -19.11 -7.39 -3.84
C TYR A 5 -19.00 -6.59 -2.54
N ASP A 6 -17.77 -6.43 -2.05
CA ASP A 6 -17.46 -5.53 -0.95
C ASP A 6 -16.76 -4.26 -1.49
N PRO A 7 -17.50 -3.15 -1.64
CA PRO A 7 -16.93 -1.86 -2.06
C PRO A 7 -15.76 -1.40 -1.17
N LEU A 8 -15.71 -1.82 0.09
CA LEU A 8 -14.62 -1.45 1.00
C LEU A 8 -13.30 -2.15 0.63
N THR A 9 -13.38 -3.35 0.05
CA THR A 9 -12.21 -4.09 -0.44
C THR A 9 -11.62 -3.41 -1.68
N ASP A 10 -12.44 -2.93 -2.61
CA ASP A 10 -12.00 -2.15 -3.76
C ASP A 10 -11.33 -0.83 -3.35
N VAL A 11 -11.96 -0.07 -2.45
CA VAL A 11 -11.40 1.20 -1.96
C VAL A 11 -10.06 0.97 -1.25
N ARG A 12 -9.92 -0.12 -0.49
CA ARG A 12 -8.64 -0.50 0.13
C ARG A 12 -7.59 -0.87 -0.91
N ALA A 13 -7.97 -1.61 -1.95
CA ALA A 13 -7.07 -1.99 -3.04
C ALA A 13 -6.59 -0.77 -3.83
N ASP A 14 -7.46 0.20 -4.11
CA ASP A 14 -7.09 1.44 -4.80
C ASP A 14 -6.14 2.31 -3.97
N ARG A 15 -6.42 2.45 -2.67
CA ARG A 15 -5.52 3.16 -1.74
C ARG A 15 -4.15 2.48 -1.65
N PHE A 16 -4.13 1.14 -1.61
CA PHE A 16 -2.90 0.38 -1.62
C PHE A 16 -2.09 0.64 -2.90
N ARG A 17 -2.71 0.54 -4.08
CA ARG A 17 -2.07 0.80 -5.37
C ARG A 17 -1.53 2.23 -5.47
N ALA A 18 -2.30 3.21 -5.01
CA ALA A 18 -1.89 4.61 -5.00
C ALA A 18 -0.65 4.84 -4.11
N LEU A 19 -0.63 4.25 -2.91
CA LEU A 19 0.52 4.33 -2.00
C LEU A 19 1.77 3.67 -2.59
N VAL A 20 1.63 2.51 -3.22
CA VAL A 20 2.76 1.83 -3.88
C VAL A 20 3.35 2.74 -4.97
N ALA A 21 2.51 3.29 -5.84
CA ALA A 21 2.94 4.19 -6.92
C ALA A 21 3.62 5.45 -6.39
N GLU A 22 3.17 5.99 -5.25
CA GLU A 22 3.79 7.14 -4.60
C GLU A 22 5.16 6.81 -3.97
N LEU A 23 5.31 5.61 -3.42
CA LEU A 23 6.52 5.18 -2.70
C LEU A 23 7.65 4.78 -3.65
N MET A 24 7.35 4.12 -4.76
CA MET A 24 8.36 3.66 -5.73
C MET A 24 9.40 4.73 -6.14
N PRO A 25 9.02 5.96 -6.58
CA PRO A 25 10.01 6.99 -6.94
C PRO A 25 10.83 7.48 -5.74
N LYS A 26 10.26 7.47 -4.53
CA LYS A 26 10.97 7.87 -3.30
C LYS A 26 12.02 6.83 -2.92
N ILE A 27 11.67 5.55 -2.98
CA ILE A 27 12.59 4.44 -2.72
C ILE A 27 13.71 4.45 -3.74
N ARG A 28 13.40 4.58 -5.04
CA ARG A 28 14.41 4.68 -6.10
C ARG A 28 15.41 5.81 -5.87
N ARG A 29 14.94 6.96 -5.33
CA ARG A 29 15.81 8.10 -5.03
C ARG A 29 16.76 7.84 -3.86
N VAL A 30 16.32 7.10 -2.84
CA VAL A 30 17.09 6.83 -1.62
C VAL A 30 18.00 5.62 -1.78
N SER A 31 17.56 4.61 -2.54
CA SER A 31 18.25 3.35 -2.75
C SER A 31 18.30 3.02 -4.25
N PRO A 32 19.11 3.77 -5.03
CA PRO A 32 19.22 3.58 -6.48
C PRO A 32 19.82 2.24 -6.90
N GLU A 33 20.47 1.52 -5.99
CA GLU A 33 21.04 0.18 -6.19
C GLU A 33 19.99 -0.93 -6.25
N LEU A 34 18.75 -0.67 -5.82
CA LEU A 34 17.69 -1.66 -5.82
C LEU A 34 17.15 -1.88 -7.23
N SER A 35 16.91 -3.15 -7.55
CA SER A 35 16.13 -3.51 -8.74
C SER A 35 14.68 -3.05 -8.61
N ASP A 36 14.00 -2.89 -9.74
CA ASP A 36 12.58 -2.54 -9.78
C ASP A 36 11.71 -3.52 -8.97
N ALA A 37 12.03 -4.81 -8.99
CA ALA A 37 11.33 -5.81 -8.20
C ALA A 37 11.50 -5.58 -6.68
N GLN A 38 12.71 -5.21 -6.23
CA GLN A 38 12.96 -4.88 -4.82
C GLN A 38 12.27 -3.58 -4.41
N ILE A 39 12.24 -2.57 -5.31
CA ILE A 39 11.53 -1.30 -5.08
C ILE A 39 10.03 -1.55 -4.91
N VAL A 40 9.42 -2.37 -5.77
CA VAL A 40 7.99 -2.74 -5.66
C VAL A 40 7.74 -3.48 -4.35
N ALA A 41 8.53 -4.50 -4.02
CA ALA A 41 8.36 -5.26 -2.79
C ALA A 41 8.47 -4.39 -1.53
N ALA A 42 9.43 -3.45 -1.51
CA ALA A 42 9.58 -2.50 -0.41
C ALA A 42 8.40 -1.52 -0.33
N ALA A 43 7.93 -0.98 -1.46
CA ALA A 43 6.77 -0.10 -1.52
C ALA A 43 5.49 -0.81 -1.04
N GLU A 44 5.26 -2.06 -1.45
CA GLU A 44 4.13 -2.87 -0.99
C GLU A 44 4.18 -3.12 0.51
N LEU A 45 5.34 -3.47 1.06
CA LEU A 45 5.51 -3.70 2.50
C LEU A 45 5.17 -2.44 3.30
N MET A 46 5.71 -1.29 2.89
CA MET A 46 5.44 0.00 3.52
C MET A 46 3.95 0.39 3.42
N ALA A 47 3.32 0.19 2.26
CA ALA A 47 1.90 0.48 2.07
C ALA A 47 1.00 -0.39 2.97
N ARG A 48 1.35 -1.68 3.17
CA ARG A 48 0.63 -2.57 4.10
C ARG A 48 0.69 -2.05 5.54
N TYR A 49 1.87 -1.67 6.02
CA TYR A 49 2.02 -1.13 7.37
C TYR A 49 1.26 0.19 7.54
N ARG A 50 1.31 1.09 6.55
CA ARG A 50 0.59 2.36 6.61
C ARG A 50 -0.93 2.17 6.73
N LEU A 51 -1.51 1.27 5.93
CA LEU A 51 -2.95 0.99 5.97
C LEU A 51 -3.37 0.25 7.26
N ALA A 52 -2.49 -0.61 7.79
CA ALA A 52 -2.72 -1.26 9.08
C ALA A 52 -2.73 -0.24 10.23
N ASP A 53 -1.77 0.69 10.25
CA ASP A 53 -1.66 1.75 11.24
C ASP A 53 -2.88 2.71 11.21
N GLU A 54 -3.35 3.09 10.01
CA GLU A 54 -4.59 3.87 9.85
C GLU A 54 -5.84 3.15 10.38
N THR A 55 -5.84 1.82 10.32
CA THR A 55 -6.95 1.00 10.82
C THR A 55 -6.92 0.92 12.35
N LEU A 56 -5.73 0.84 12.95
CA LEU A 56 -5.54 0.79 14.40
C LEU A 56 -5.77 2.17 15.05
N GLY A 57 -5.24 3.24 14.46
CA GLY A 57 -5.39 4.61 14.98
C GLY A 57 -6.83 5.14 14.96
N LYS A 58 -7.69 4.63 14.05
CA LYS A 58 -9.11 5.02 13.98
C LYS A 58 -10.01 4.31 15.01
N ASN A 59 -9.57 3.20 15.59
CA ASN A 59 -10.32 2.44 16.60
C ASN A 59 -9.93 2.78 18.04
N ALA A 60 -9.04 3.76 18.23
CA ALA A 60 -8.51 4.17 19.54
C ALA A 60 -9.14 5.49 20.08
N LEU A 61 -10.24 5.96 19.47
CA LEU A 61 -10.97 7.18 19.84
C LEU A 61 -12.46 6.91 20.04
#